data_AF-A0A1H8QT74-F1
#
_entry.id   AF-A0A1H8QT74-F1
#
_cell.length_a   1.000
_cell.length_b   1.000
_cell.length_c   1.000
_cell.angle_alpha   90.00
_cell.angle_beta   90.00
_cell.angle_gamma   90.00
#
_symmetry.space_group_name_H-M   'P 1'
#
loop_
_entity.id
_entity.type
_entity.pdbx_description
1 polymer ?
#
loop_
_entity_poly.entity_id
_entity_poly.type
_entity_poly.pdbx_seq_one_letter_code
_entity_poly.pdbx_strand_id
1 'polypeptide(L)'
;MRPLFLFILLCCIGLLGYAQYLQHIEGLLPCPLCVAQRVAYWMLGLTALMAFLHNPGVIGRRIYGFLLSAFALTGAVIAARHAWLIRFPEAFECGISPEEAFLNSLPIAGWWPGMFEANGDCANIDWEFLTLTIPDWSLIAFAGLGILALYVLLAKK
;
A
#
# COMPACT_ATOMS: atom_id res chain seq x y z
N MET A 1 -3.21 -23.16 -2.16
CA MET A 1 -2.53 -21.84 -2.18
C MET A 1 -3.08 -20.87 -3.22
N ARG A 2 -3.43 -21.30 -4.44
CA ARG A 2 -4.09 -20.43 -5.44
C ARG A 2 -5.22 -19.53 -4.90
N PRO A 3 -6.17 -20.02 -4.06
CA PRO A 3 -7.21 -19.14 -3.51
C PRO A 3 -6.66 -18.04 -2.59
N LEU A 4 -5.54 -18.26 -1.90
CA LEU A 4 -4.91 -17.22 -1.08
C LEU A 4 -4.30 -16.11 -1.93
N PHE A 5 -3.63 -16.46 -3.03
CA PHE A 5 -3.10 -15.46 -3.97
C PHE A 5 -4.24 -14.64 -4.60
N LEU A 6 -5.34 -15.30 -4.97
CA LEU A 6 -6.51 -14.61 -5.47
C LEU A 6 -7.13 -13.68 -4.40
N PHE A 7 -7.21 -14.15 -3.14
CA PHE A 7 -7.71 -13.34 -2.04
C PHE A 7 -6.85 -12.09 -1.81
N ILE A 8 -5.52 -12.23 -1.76
CA ILE A 8 -4.59 -11.10 -1.63
C ILE A 8 -4.77 -10.10 -2.78
N LEU A 9 -4.89 -10.60 -4.02
CA LEU A 9 -5.13 -9.76 -5.19
C LEU A 9 -6.45 -8.97 -5.06
N LEU A 10 -7.54 -9.65 -4.70
CA LEU A 10 -8.85 -9.02 -4.55
C LEU A 10 -8.85 -7.97 -3.43
N CYS A 11 -8.18 -8.23 -2.31
CA CYS A 11 -8.00 -7.24 -1.26
C CYS A 11 -7.23 -6.01 -1.75
N CYS A 12 -6.12 -6.19 -2.49
CA CYS A 12 -5.34 -5.08 -3.02
C CYS A 12 -6.16 -4.24 -4.01
N ILE A 13 -6.91 -4.89 -4.92
CA ILE A 13 -7.79 -4.19 -5.88
C ILE A 13 -8.89 -3.43 -5.13
N GLY A 14 -9.51 -4.05 -4.12
CA GLY A 14 -10.54 -3.41 -3.31
C GLY A 14 -10.03 -2.16 -2.57
N LEU A 15 -8.84 -2.25 -1.96
CA LEU A 15 -8.22 -1.13 -1.25
C LEU A 15 -7.80 0.00 -2.20
N LEU A 16 -7.22 -0.33 -3.36
CA LEU A 16 -6.89 0.66 -4.39
C LEU A 16 -8.16 1.31 -4.96
N GLY A 17 -9.22 0.54 -5.20
CA GLY A 17 -10.52 1.06 -5.64
C GLY A 17 -11.14 1.99 -4.60
N TYR A 18 -11.08 1.63 -3.32
CA TYR A 18 -11.55 2.48 -2.24
C TYR A 18 -10.72 3.77 -2.12
N ALA A 19 -9.40 3.70 -2.29
CA ALA A 19 -8.55 4.90 -2.32
C ALA A 19 -8.90 5.84 -3.49
N GLN A 20 -9.30 5.29 -4.64
CA GLN A 20 -9.77 6.08 -5.79
C GLN A 20 -11.15 6.68 -5.54
N TYR A 21 -12.05 5.97 -4.86
CA TYR A 21 -13.33 6.49 -4.40
C TYR A 21 -13.13 7.70 -3.47
N LEU A 22 -12.28 7.58 -2.45
CA LEU A 22 -11.94 8.67 -1.55
C LEU A 22 -11.40 9.90 -2.30
N GLN A 23 -10.52 9.69 -3.28
CA GLN A 23 -9.95 10.79 -4.05
C GLN A 23 -10.98 11.49 -4.96
N HIS A 24 -11.78 10.73 -5.71
CA HIS A 24 -12.65 11.30 -6.76
C HIS A 24 -14.03 11.70 -6.26
N ILE A 25 -14.54 11.04 -5.22
CA ILE A 25 -15.90 11.26 -4.70
C ILE A 25 -15.86 12.15 -3.46
N GLU A 26 -14.99 11.84 -2.48
CA GLU A 26 -14.83 12.67 -1.27
C GLU A 26 -13.90 13.87 -1.51
N GLY A 27 -13.20 13.92 -2.66
CA GLY A 27 -12.35 15.05 -3.04
C GLY A 27 -11.02 15.13 -2.28
N LEU A 28 -10.57 14.01 -1.71
CA LEU A 28 -9.35 13.94 -0.90
C LEU A 28 -8.09 14.02 -1.78
N LEU A 29 -7.22 14.99 -1.50
CA LEU A 29 -5.94 15.12 -2.20
C LEU A 29 -4.97 14.03 -1.75
N PRO A 30 -4.32 13.29 -2.66
CA PRO A 30 -3.39 12.24 -2.28
C PRO A 30 -2.09 12.83 -1.72
N CYS A 31 -1.75 12.42 -0.50
CA CYS A 31 -0.46 12.73 0.12
C CYS A 31 0.68 11.85 -0.43
N PRO A 32 1.96 12.27 -0.38
CA PRO A 32 3.09 11.47 -0.90
C PRO A 32 3.21 10.09 -0.24
N LEU A 33 3.00 10.00 1.08
CA LEU A 33 2.97 8.71 1.78
C LEU A 33 1.79 7.83 1.36
N CYS A 34 0.65 8.44 1.04
CA CYS A 34 -0.55 7.76 0.54
C CYS A 34 -0.25 7.14 -0.84
N VAL A 35 0.41 7.89 -1.72
CA VAL A 35 0.87 7.39 -3.03
C VAL A 35 1.87 6.24 -2.85
N ALA A 36 2.84 6.38 -1.94
CA ALA A 36 3.79 5.30 -1.66
C ALA A 36 3.09 4.01 -1.18
N GLN A 37 2.03 4.13 -0.36
CA GLN A 37 1.19 2.97 0.02
C GLN A 37 0.45 2.37 -1.18
N ARG A 38 -0.08 3.19 -2.11
CA ARG A 38 -0.70 2.69 -3.35
C ARG A 38 0.28 1.90 -4.19
N VAL A 39 1.53 2.36 -4.33
CA VAL A 39 2.59 1.63 -5.03
C VAL A 39 2.85 0.28 -4.34
N ALA A 40 2.90 0.24 -3.00
CA ALA A 40 3.05 -1.01 -2.26
C ALA A 40 1.89 -1.99 -2.49
N TYR A 41 0.64 -1.51 -2.53
CA TYR A 41 -0.52 -2.34 -2.89
C TYR A 41 -0.46 -2.84 -4.33
N TRP A 42 0.00 -2.02 -5.28
CA TRP A 42 0.23 -2.45 -6.66
C TRP A 42 1.28 -3.56 -6.74
N MET A 43 2.41 -3.41 -6.04
CA MET A 43 3.46 -4.44 -5.99
C MET A 43 2.94 -5.75 -5.39
N LEU A 44 2.16 -5.69 -4.31
CA LEU A 44 1.50 -6.85 -3.71
C LEU A 44 0.52 -7.50 -4.68
N GLY A 45 -0.38 -6.72 -5.27
CA GLY A 45 -1.41 -7.20 -6.19
C GLY A 45 -0.80 -7.86 -7.43
N LEU A 46 0.15 -7.20 -8.10
CA LEU A 46 0.82 -7.77 -9.28
C LEU A 46 1.62 -9.03 -8.96
N THR A 47 2.29 -9.06 -7.80
CA THR A 47 3.00 -10.27 -7.35
C THR A 47 2.05 -11.42 -7.08
N ALA A 48 0.90 -11.14 -6.44
CA ALA A 48 -0.14 -12.12 -6.19
C ALA A 48 -0.80 -12.62 -7.49
N LEU A 49 -1.03 -11.73 -8.46
CA LEU A 49 -1.54 -12.08 -9.79
C LEU A 49 -0.58 -13.01 -10.53
N MET A 50 0.71 -12.68 -10.56
CA MET A 50 1.73 -13.54 -11.17
C MET A 50 1.79 -14.92 -10.48
N ALA A 51 1.75 -14.94 -9.14
CA ALA A 51 1.73 -16.19 -8.38
C ALA A 51 0.48 -17.03 -8.66
N PHE A 52 -0.68 -16.39 -8.87
CA PHE A 52 -1.93 -17.05 -9.21
C PHE A 52 -1.88 -17.68 -10.61
N LEU A 53 -1.35 -16.96 -11.60
CA LEU A 53 -1.22 -17.39 -12.99
C LEU A 53 -0.19 -18.51 -13.16
N HIS A 54 1.01 -18.34 -12.58
CA HIS A 54 2.09 -19.32 -12.70
C HIS A 54 1.83 -20.64 -11.98
N ASN A 55 0.91 -20.66 -11.01
CA ASN A 55 0.63 -21.82 -10.15
C ASN A 55 1.91 -22.55 -9.69
N PRO A 56 2.82 -21.85 -8.99
CA PRO A 56 4.16 -22.33 -8.75
C PRO A 56 4.16 -23.56 -7.84
N GLY A 57 5.12 -24.46 -8.09
CA GLY A 57 5.49 -25.52 -7.15
C GLY A 57 6.10 -24.95 -5.86
N VAL A 58 6.65 -25.83 -5.01
CA VAL A 58 7.11 -25.48 -3.66
C VAL A 58 8.14 -24.34 -3.64
N ILE A 59 9.11 -24.35 -4.56
CA ILE A 59 10.18 -23.33 -4.63
C ILE A 59 9.60 -21.98 -5.06
N GLY A 60 8.84 -21.95 -6.15
CA GLY A 60 8.26 -20.70 -6.66
C GLY A 60 7.32 -20.06 -5.62
N ARG A 61 6.55 -20.85 -4.89
CA ARG A 61 5.70 -20.36 -3.79
C ARG A 61 6.50 -19.66 -2.70
N ARG A 62 7.68 -20.15 -2.34
CA ARG A 62 8.55 -19.48 -1.36
C ARG A 62 9.09 -18.15 -1.88
N ILE A 63 9.46 -18.09 -3.16
CA ILE A 63 9.91 -16.84 -3.79
C ILE A 63 8.78 -15.81 -3.76
N TYR A 64 7.57 -16.18 -4.20
CA TYR A 64 6.41 -15.28 -4.14
C TYR A 64 6.03 -14.91 -2.71
N GLY A 65 6.06 -15.85 -1.77
CA GLY A 65 5.79 -15.58 -0.35
C GLY A 65 6.79 -14.60 0.25
N PHE A 66 8.07 -14.71 -0.11
CA PHE A 66 9.11 -13.77 0.30
C PHE A 66 8.87 -12.37 -0.27
N LEU A 67 8.63 -12.26 -1.58
CA LEU A 67 8.33 -10.97 -2.24
C LEU A 67 7.09 -10.31 -1.65
N LEU A 68 6.00 -11.06 -1.49
CA LEU A 68 4.77 -10.56 -0.86
C LEU A 68 5.03 -10.09 0.57
N SER A 69 5.80 -10.84 1.36
CA SER A 69 6.13 -10.45 2.74
C SER A 69 6.98 -9.18 2.77
N ALA A 70 7.94 -9.05 1.87
CA ALA A 70 8.77 -7.85 1.74
C ALA A 70 7.94 -6.61 1.38
N PHE A 71 7.07 -6.71 0.37
CA PHE A 71 6.22 -5.59 -0.03
C PHE A 71 5.19 -5.21 1.05
N ALA A 72 4.60 -6.20 1.72
CA ALA A 72 3.69 -5.95 2.84
C ALA A 72 4.41 -5.25 4.01
N LEU A 73 5.64 -5.67 4.33
CA LEU A 73 6.44 -5.03 5.37
C LEU A 73 6.78 -3.58 5.00
N THR A 74 7.23 -3.33 3.77
CA THR A 74 7.50 -1.96 3.30
C THR A 74 6.25 -1.09 3.39
N GLY A 75 5.10 -1.58 2.94
CA GLY A 75 3.82 -0.87 3.06
C GLY A 75 3.42 -0.58 4.51
N ALA A 76 3.61 -1.56 5.41
CA ALA A 76 3.35 -1.40 6.84
C ALA A 76 4.27 -0.34 7.48
N VAL A 77 5.55 -0.30 7.12
CA VAL A 77 6.49 0.73 7.61
C VAL A 77 6.06 2.12 7.15
N ILE A 78 5.68 2.28 5.87
CA ILE A 78 5.17 3.55 5.33
C ILE A 78 3.87 3.97 6.04
N ALA A 79 2.94 3.02 6.25
CA ALA A 79 1.68 3.29 6.95
C ALA A 79 1.90 3.68 8.42
N ALA A 80 2.80 2.99 9.12
CA ALA A 80 3.16 3.33 10.49
C ALA A 80 3.83 4.71 10.58
N ARG A 81 4.71 5.05 9.62
CA ARG A 81 5.30 6.39 9.53
C ARG A 81 4.24 7.46 9.32
N HIS A 82 3.28 7.21 8.44
CA HIS A 82 2.19 8.15 8.18
C HIS A 82 1.30 8.34 9.41
N ALA A 83 0.89 7.26 10.07
CA ALA A 83 0.14 7.35 11.33
C ALA A 83 0.91 8.07 12.44
N TRP A 84 2.24 7.93 12.47
CA TRP A 84 3.09 8.66 13.41
C TRP A 84 3.12 10.16 13.12
N LEU A 85 3.22 10.58 11.85
CA LEU A 85 3.19 11.99 11.46
C LEU A 85 1.85 12.66 11.80
N ILE A 86 0.73 11.96 11.64
CA ILE A 86 -0.59 12.47 12.05
C ILE A 86 -0.64 12.74 13.57
N ARG A 87 -0.01 11.88 14.37
CA ARG A 87 0.00 12.01 15.85
C ARG A 87 1.01 13.04 16.35
N PHE A 88 2.10 13.26 15.60
CA PHE A 88 3.18 14.19 15.92
C PHE A 88 3.43 15.15 14.75
N PRO A 89 2.48 16.06 14.47
CA PRO A 89 2.58 16.97 13.32
C PRO A 89 3.75 17.95 13.42
N GLU A 90 4.28 18.18 14.62
CA GLU A 90 5.49 18.98 14.87
C GLU A 90 6.77 18.40 14.24
N ALA A 91 6.77 17.11 13.89
CA ALA A 91 7.85 16.46 13.17
C ALA A 91 7.73 16.59 11.63
N PHE A 92 6.64 17.19 11.15
CA PHE A 92 6.40 17.42 9.73
C PHE A 92 6.90 18.82 9.34
N GLU A 93 7.83 18.89 8.40
CA GLU A 93 8.26 20.15 7.81
C GLU A 93 7.26 20.57 6.72
N CYS A 94 6.73 21.79 6.82
CA CYS A 94 5.83 22.35 5.82
C CYS A 94 6.62 22.64 4.52
N GLY A 95 6.36 21.89 3.45
CA GLY A 95 7.00 22.03 2.14
C GLY A 95 6.99 20.74 1.31
N ILE A 96 7.54 20.79 0.08
CA ILE A 96 7.71 19.59 -0.75
C ILE A 96 8.71 18.68 -0.04
N SER A 97 8.20 17.60 0.53
CA SER A 97 9.04 16.60 1.19
C SER A 97 9.97 15.94 0.15
N PRO A 98 11.19 15.51 0.52
CA PRO A 98 12.09 14.83 -0.42
C PRO A 98 11.45 13.59 -1.08
N GLU A 99 10.58 12.90 -0.33
CA GLU A 99 9.75 11.80 -0.83
C GLU A 99 8.72 12.23 -1.88
N GLU A 100 8.08 13.39 -1.74
CA GLU A 100 7.18 13.97 -2.73
C GLU A 100 7.92 14.40 -4.00
N ALA A 101 9.07 15.08 -3.86
CA ALA A 101 9.90 15.45 -5.00
C ALA A 101 10.38 14.21 -5.77
N PHE A 102 10.78 13.15 -5.05
CA PHE A 102 11.18 11.89 -5.67
C PHE A 102 10.02 11.23 -6.39
N LEU A 103 8.86 11.06 -5.74
CA LEU A 103 7.68 10.43 -6.32
C LEU A 103 7.18 11.18 -7.56
N ASN A 104 7.03 12.50 -7.47
CA ASN A 104 6.56 13.33 -8.58
C ASN A 104 7.59 13.43 -9.73
N SER A 105 8.89 13.18 -9.45
CA SER A 105 9.92 13.08 -10.50
C SER A 105 9.89 11.75 -11.28
N LEU A 106 9.20 10.72 -10.77
CA LEU A 106 9.13 9.45 -11.45
C LEU A 106 8.26 9.56 -12.71
N PRO A 107 8.65 8.95 -13.83
CA PRO A 107 7.88 9.03 -15.08
C PRO A 107 6.48 8.41 -14.98
N ILE A 108 6.25 7.55 -13.98
CA ILE A 108 4.92 6.97 -13.71
C ILE A 108 3.93 8.00 -13.16
N ALA A 109 4.41 9.00 -12.42
CA ALA A 109 3.58 10.11 -11.95
C ALA A 109 3.11 10.98 -13.13
N GLY A 110 3.98 11.22 -14.11
CA GLY A 110 3.60 11.91 -15.35
C GLY A 110 2.68 11.11 -16.27
N TRP A 111 2.79 9.77 -16.27
CA TRP A 111 1.93 8.92 -17.11
C TRP A 111 0.53 8.70 -16.53
N TRP A 112 0.41 8.57 -15.21
CA TRP A 112 -0.88 8.39 -14.53
C TRP A 112 -0.97 9.24 -13.25
N PRO A 113 -1.13 10.57 -13.40
CA PRO A 113 -1.11 11.50 -12.28
C PRO A 113 -2.24 11.24 -11.27
N GLY A 114 -3.44 10.90 -11.74
CA GLY A 114 -4.57 10.57 -10.86
C GLY A 114 -4.32 9.40 -9.88
N MET A 115 -3.32 8.55 -10.13
CA MET A 115 -2.95 7.46 -9.24
C MET A 115 -1.66 7.74 -8.43
N PHE A 116 -0.67 8.41 -9.05
CA PHE A 116 0.70 8.50 -8.57
C PHE A 116 1.24 9.92 -8.34
N GLU A 117 0.47 10.96 -8.64
CA GLU A 117 0.84 12.33 -8.30
C GLU A 117 0.42 12.63 -6.85
N ALA A 118 1.32 13.24 -6.09
CA ALA A 118 1.08 13.66 -4.72
C ALA A 118 0.87 15.18 -4.67
N ASN A 119 -0.27 15.61 -4.11
CA ASN A 119 -0.73 17.00 -4.09
C ASN A 119 -1.30 17.42 -2.72
N GLY A 120 -1.22 16.57 -1.69
CA GLY A 120 -1.82 16.80 -0.37
C GLY A 120 -0.83 16.69 0.79
N ASP A 121 -1.21 17.25 1.95
CA ASP A 121 -0.40 17.27 3.16
C ASP A 121 -0.56 15.98 3.99
N CYS A 122 0.56 15.33 4.35
CA CYS A 122 0.58 14.09 5.15
C CYS A 122 0.17 14.28 6.63
N ALA A 123 0.10 15.53 7.12
CA ALA A 123 -0.18 15.83 8.52
C ALA A 123 -1.67 16.13 8.78
N ASN A 124 -2.48 16.26 7.73
CA ASN A 124 -3.90 16.54 7.88
C ASN A 124 -4.70 15.25 8.05
N ILE A 125 -5.67 15.29 8.97
CA ILE A 125 -6.63 14.21 9.14
C ILE A 125 -7.83 14.52 8.27
N ASP A 126 -7.79 14.04 7.03
CA ASP A 126 -8.86 14.34 6.08
C ASP A 126 -9.99 13.30 6.10
N TRP A 127 -9.77 12.14 6.73
CA TRP A 127 -10.78 11.09 6.86
C TRP A 127 -10.54 10.20 8.08
N GLU A 128 -11.60 9.97 8.85
CA GLU A 128 -11.62 9.05 9.97
C GLU A 128 -12.83 8.12 9.89
N PHE A 129 -12.61 6.85 10.21
CA PHE A 129 -13.67 5.88 10.40
C PHE A 129 -13.39 5.03 11.61
N LEU A 130 -14.38 4.94 12.50
CA LEU A 130 -14.27 4.20 13.74
C LEU A 130 -13.08 4.66 14.61
N THR A 131 -12.82 5.98 14.66
CA THR A 131 -11.67 6.63 15.33
C THR A 131 -10.29 6.30 14.75
N LEU A 132 -10.23 5.57 13.64
CA LEU A 132 -9.00 5.22 12.94
C LEU A 132 -8.88 6.04 11.65
N THR A 133 -7.67 6.51 11.39
CA THR A 133 -7.35 7.29 10.18
C THR A 133 -7.07 6.36 8.99
N ILE A 134 -6.99 6.93 7.78
CA ILE A 134 -6.58 6.19 6.57
C ILE A 134 -5.29 5.37 6.78
N PRO A 135 -4.18 5.94 7.30
CA PRO A 135 -2.96 5.16 7.49
C PRO A 135 -3.08 4.08 8.56
N ASP A 136 -3.91 4.25 9.60
CA ASP A 136 -4.15 3.18 10.58
C ASP A 136 -4.86 1.98 9.92
N TRP A 137 -5.89 2.23 9.10
CA TRP A 137 -6.56 1.18 8.33
C TRP A 137 -5.63 0.50 7.32
N SER A 138 -4.78 1.28 6.63
CA SER A 138 -3.75 0.72 5.76
C SER A 138 -2.74 -0.14 6.53
N LEU A 139 -2.34 0.26 7.73
CA LEU A 139 -1.41 -0.52 8.55
C LEU A 139 -2.03 -1.88 8.92
N ILE A 140 -3.31 -1.90 9.31
CA ILE A 140 -4.04 -3.14 9.61
C ILE A 140 -4.10 -4.03 8.36
N ALA A 141 -4.40 -3.45 7.19
CA ALA A 141 -4.47 -4.18 5.93
C ALA A 141 -3.11 -4.78 5.54
N PHE A 142 -2.02 -3.99 5.59
CA PHE A 142 -0.67 -4.49 5.33
C PHE A 142 -0.24 -5.57 6.32
N ALA A 143 -0.57 -5.43 7.60
CA ALA A 143 -0.30 -6.45 8.61
C ALA A 143 -1.05 -7.76 8.30
N GLY A 144 -2.35 -7.68 7.98
CA GLY A 144 -3.16 -8.84 7.61
C GLY A 144 -2.65 -9.55 6.35
N LEU A 145 -2.35 -8.78 5.30
CA LEU A 145 -1.76 -9.31 4.06
C LEU A 145 -0.35 -9.87 4.28
N GLY A 146 0.45 -9.25 5.16
CA GLY A 146 1.78 -9.72 5.55
C GLY A 146 1.73 -11.06 6.28
N ILE A 147 0.77 -11.25 7.19
CA ILE A 147 0.57 -12.54 7.88
C ILE A 147 0.20 -13.63 6.86
N LEU A 148 -0.68 -13.33 5.90
CA LEU A 148 -1.03 -14.26 4.82
C LEU A 148 0.18 -14.58 3.93
N ALA A 149 1.00 -13.58 3.61
CA ALA A 149 2.23 -13.76 2.83
C ALA A 149 3.25 -14.64 3.56
N LEU A 150 3.45 -14.42 4.87
CA LEU A 150 4.30 -15.24 5.72
C LEU A 150 3.78 -16.67 5.83
N TYR A 151 2.47 -16.86 5.93
CA TYR A 151 1.87 -18.19 5.90
C TYR A 151 2.18 -18.90 4.58
N VAL A 152 2.05 -18.22 3.44
CA VAL A 152 2.40 -18.78 2.13
C VAL A 152 3.89 -19.14 2.04
N LEU A 153 4.77 -18.31 2.62
CA LEU A 153 6.21 -18.54 2.66
C LEU A 153 6.60 -19.77 3.50
N LEU A 154 5.98 -19.92 4.68
CA LEU A 154 6.34 -20.94 5.68
C LEU A 154 5.59 -22.27 5.49
N ALA A 155 4.46 -22.27 4.77
CA ALA A 155 3.67 -23.47 4.55
C ALA A 155 4.48 -24.56 3.83
N LYS A 156 4.57 -25.73 4.48
CA LYS A 156 5.30 -26.90 3.95
C LYS A 156 4.51 -27.70 2.90
N LYS A 157 3.21 -27.48 2.74
CA LYS A 157 2.34 -28.14 1.76
C LYS A 157 1.68 -27.15 0.81
#